data_AF-A0A2E4XTM2-F1
#
_entry.id   AF-A0A2E4XTM2-F1
#
_cell.length_a   1.000
_cell.length_b   1.000
_cell.length_c   1.000
_cell.angle_alpha   90.00
_cell.angle_beta   90.00
_cell.angle_gamma   90.00
#
_symmetry.space_group_name_H-M   'P 1'
#
loop_
_entity.id
_entity.type
_entity.pdbx_description
1 polymer ?
#
loop_
_entity_poly.entity_id
_entity_poly.type
_entity_poly.pdbx_seq_one_letter_code
_entity_poly.pdbx_strand_id
1 'polypeptide(L)' 'MIDYDLQKALARIYKLVETADNTDQNSMFDSLAEIALTSQNALADHSVTELLRVEGQEATA' A
#
# COMPACT_ATOMS: atom_id res chain seq x y z
N MET A 1 10.89 -5.40 10.07
CA MET A 1 9.96 -4.27 10.23
C MET A 1 9.32 -3.87 8.91
N ILE A 2 10.06 -3.87 7.79
CA ILE A 2 9.57 -3.51 6.45
C ILE A 2 8.54 -4.52 5.88
N ASP A 3 8.77 -5.83 6.06
CA ASP A 3 7.77 -6.86 5.71
C ASP A 3 6.45 -6.68 6.48
N TYR A 4 6.52 -6.14 7.70
CA TYR A 4 5.35 -5.93 8.54
C TYR A 4 4.48 -4.79 8.03
N ASP A 5 5.07 -3.72 7.49
CA ASP A 5 4.31 -2.59 6.94
C ASP A 5 3.62 -2.96 5.62
N LEU A 6 4.30 -3.72 4.74
CA LEU A 6 3.67 -4.29 3.54
C LEU A 6 2.56 -5.29 3.89
N GLN A 7 2.76 -6.17 4.87
CA GLN A 7 1.72 -7.09 5.34
C GLN A 7 0.51 -6.35 5.91
N LYS A 8 0.73 -5.26 6.64
CA LYS A 8 -0.34 -4.41 7.18
C LYS A 8 -1.11 -3.70 6.08
N ALA A 9 -0.42 -3.20 5.06
CA ALA A 9 -1.06 -2.62 3.89
C ALA A 9 -1.88 -3.65 3.11
N LEU A 10 -1.34 -4.85 2.93
CA LEU A 10 -2.03 -5.95 2.27
C LEU A 10 -3.32 -6.34 3.03
N ALA A 11 -3.26 -6.44 4.36
CA ALA A 11 -4.44 -6.70 5.18
C ALA A 11 -5.51 -5.60 5.03
N ARG A 12 -5.08 -4.33 4.90
CA ARG A 12 -5.99 -3.21 4.66
C ARG A 12 -6.64 -3.27 3.29
N ILE A 13 -5.87 -3.62 2.25
CA ILE A 13 -6.40 -3.83 0.89
C ILE A 13 -7.41 -4.97 0.86
N TYR A 14 -7.13 -6.11 1.52
CA TYR A 14 -8.08 -7.21 1.63
C TYR A 14 -9.40 -6.77 2.25
N LYS A 15 -9.34 -6.02 3.35
CA LYS A 15 -10.55 -5.49 3.98
C LYS A 15 -11.33 -4.56 3.04
N LEU A 16 -10.64 -3.68 2.31
CA LEU A 16 -11.29 -2.79 1.35
C LEU A 16 -11.96 -3.54 0.20
N VAL A 17 -11.33 -4.61 -0.30
CA VAL A 17 -11.91 -5.48 -1.33
C VAL A 17 -13.14 -6.22 -0.80
N GLU A 18 -13.09 -6.74 0.43
CA GLU A 18 -14.22 -7.44 1.05
C GLU A 18 -15.43 -6.53 1.30
N THR A 19 -15.18 -5.24 1.56
CA THR A 19 -16.24 -4.24 1.83
C THR A 19 -16.51 -3.31 0.66
N ALA A 20 -15.95 -3.58 -0.52
CA ALA A 20 -16.10 -2.71 -1.68
C ALA A 20 -17.58 -2.63 -2.08
N ASP A 21 -18.12 -1.41 -2.10
CA ASP A 21 -19.51 -1.17 -2.47
C ASP A 21 -19.64 -1.30 -3.99
N ASN A 22 -20.52 -2.20 -4.43
CA ASN A 22 -20.84 -2.43 -5.84
C ASN A 22 -22.30 -2.11 -6.18
N THR A 23 -22.99 -1.37 -5.30
CA THR A 23 -24.42 -1.05 -5.43
C THR A 23 -24.71 -0.18 -6.66
N ASP A 24 -23.79 0.74 -7.00
CA ASP A 24 -23.85 1.52 -8.23
C ASP A 24 -22.44 1.87 -8.75
N GLN A 25 -22.40 2.40 -9.97
CA GLN A 25 -21.15 2.66 -10.70
C GLN A 25 -20.23 3.65 -9.96
N ASN A 26 -20.78 4.69 -9.32
CA ASN A 26 -19.96 5.68 -8.63
C ASN A 26 -19.35 5.08 -7.35
N SER A 27 -20.17 4.40 -6.54
CA SER A 27 -19.69 3.70 -5.34
C SER A 27 -18.63 2.63 -5.67
N MET A 28 -18.77 1.94 -6.81
CA MET A 28 -17.77 0.99 -7.29
C MET A 28 -16.46 1.69 -7.66
N PHE A 29 -16.53 2.82 -8.37
CA PHE A 29 -15.32 3.58 -8.71
C PHE A 29 -14.63 4.16 -7.49
N ASP A 30 -15.39 4.65 -6.50
CA ASP A 30 -14.84 5.15 -5.24
C ASP A 30 -14.11 4.03 -4.47
N SER A 31 -14.72 2.84 -4.39
CA SER A 31 -14.11 1.66 -3.77
C SER A 31 -12.81 1.24 -4.49
N LEU A 32 -12.82 1.23 -5.83
CA LEU A 32 -11.63 0.92 -6.64
C LEU A 32 -10.53 1.97 -6.48
N ALA A 33 -10.90 3.25 -6.40
CA ALA A 33 -9.96 4.34 -6.17
C ALA A 33 -9.29 4.22 -4.80
N GLU A 34 -10.06 3.89 -3.75
CA GLU A 34 -9.51 3.68 -2.40
C GLU A 34 -8.53 2.51 -2.34
N ILE A 35 -8.86 1.40 -3.00
CA ILE A 35 -7.96 0.23 -3.13
C ILE A 35 -6.67 0.62 -3.87
N ALA A 36 -6.78 1.33 -4.99
CA ALA A 36 -5.63 1.74 -5.80
C ALA A 36 -4.72 2.71 -5.03
N LEU A 37 -5.28 3.72 -4.37
CA LEU A 37 -4.53 4.68 -3.56
C LEU A 37 -3.83 3.99 -2.38
N THR A 38 -4.51 3.08 -1.69
CA THR A 38 -3.92 2.32 -0.58
C THR A 38 -2.74 1.48 -1.06
N SER A 39 -2.88 0.83 -2.21
CA SER A 39 -1.82 0.01 -2.81
C SER A 39 -0.61 0.84 -3.23
N GLN A 40 -0.84 1.98 -3.90
CA GLN A 40 0.23 2.86 -4.36
C GLN A 40 1.02 3.46 -3.20
N ASN A 41 0.33 3.91 -2.14
CA ASN A 41 0.99 4.46 -0.96
C ASN A 41 1.88 3.42 -0.27
N ALA A 42 1.39 2.20 -0.10
CA ALA A 42 2.17 1.14 0.53
C ALA A 42 3.43 0.77 -0.26
N LEU A 43 3.32 0.70 -1.59
CA LEU A 43 4.47 0.42 -2.46
C LEU A 43 5.47 1.57 -2.50
N ALA A 44 5.00 2.82 -2.49
CA ALA A 44 5.85 4.00 -2.44
C ALA A 44 6.62 4.06 -1.11
N ASP A 45 5.95 3.89 0.02
CA ASP A 45 6.57 3.86 1.35
C ASP A 45 7.61 2.75 1.45
N HIS A 46 7.30 1.55 0.93
CA HIS A 46 8.25 0.45 0.87
C HIS A 46 9.48 0.79 0.02
N SER A 47 9.26 1.34 -1.18
CA SER A 47 10.35 1.69 -2.10
C SER A 47 11.28 2.76 -1.51
N VAL A 48 10.72 3.79 -0.87
CA VAL A 48 11.52 4.82 -0.17
C VAL A 48 12.33 4.21 0.96
N THR A 49 11.71 3.32 1.75
CA THR A 49 12.40 2.68 2.87
C THR A 49 13.56 1.81 2.39
N GLU A 50 13.39 1.05 1.32
CA GLU A 50 14.48 0.24 0.75
C GLU A 50 15.60 1.11 0.16
N LEU A 51 15.27 2.21 -0.52
CA LEU A 51 16.28 3.16 -1.01
C LEU A 51 17.12 3.73 0.14
N LEU A 52 16.48 4.22 1.19
CA LEU A 52 17.18 4.73 2.38
C LEU A 52 18.01 3.66 3.08
N ARG A 53 17.54 2.40 3.08
CA ARG A 53 18.30 1.28 3.64
C ARG A 53 19.59 1.02 2.84
N VAL A 54 19.51 1.06 1.52
CA VAL A 54 20.68 0.88 0.64
C VAL A 54 21.67 2.04 0.80
N GLU A 55 21.20 3.29 0.74
CA GLU A 55 22.04 4.48 0.92
C GLU A 55 22.70 4.52 2.31
N GLY A 56 21.96 4.14 3.36
CA GLY A 56 22.49 4.06 4.72
C GLY A 56 23.56 2.98 4.90
N GLN A 57 23.51 1.90 4.11
CA GLN A 57 24.55 0.86 4.09
C GLN A 57 25.80 1.36 3.36
N GLU A 58 25.65 2.03 2.22
CA GLU A 58 26.75 2.61 1.46
C GLU A 58 27.47 3.75 2.20
N ALA A 59 26.76 4.53 3.01
CA ALA A 59 27.36 5.58 3.84
C ALA A 59 28.20 5.07 5.02
N THR A 60 28.09 3.78 5.37
CA THR A 60 28.82 3.13 6.47
C THR A 60 29.89 2.13 6.02
N ALA A 61 30.01 1.91 4.71
CA ALA A 61 31.00 1.03 4.08
C ALA A 61 32.25 1.81 3.65
#